data_AF-A0A5C4N6W5-F1
#
_entry.id   AF-A0A5C4N6W5-F1
#
_cell.length_a   1.000
_cell.length_b   1.000
_cell.length_c   1.000
_cell.angle_alpha   90.00
_cell.angle_beta   90.00
_cell.angle_gamma   90.00
#
_symmetry.space_group_name_H-M   'P 1'
#
loop_
_entity.id
_entity.type
_entity.pdbx_description
1 polymer ?
#
loop_
_entity_poly.entity_id
_entity_poly.type
_entity_poly.pdbx_seq_one_letter_code
_entity_poly.pdbx_strand_id
1 'polypeptide(L)' 'MRRFYSVALARSLWGECGVVRHWGRIGTPGQRRTDWYDGVPDAERALGSLLRAKRRRGYRA' A
#
# COMPACT_ATOMS: atom_id res chain seq x y z
N MET A 1 -0.18 20.77 7.91
CA MET A 1 0.72 19.63 7.61
C MET A 1 -0.02 18.61 6.74
N ARG A 2 0.20 18.56 5.42
CA ARG A 2 -0.51 17.62 4.52
C ARG A 2 0.32 16.35 4.32
N ARG A 3 -0.29 15.19 4.59
CA ARG A 3 0.32 13.87 4.38
C ARG A 3 -0.37 13.16 3.22
N PHE A 4 0.34 12.26 2.55
CA PHE A 4 -0.26 11.35 1.58
C PHE A 4 -0.04 9.90 2.01
N TYR A 5 -0.90 9.03 1.52
CA TYR A 5 -0.75 7.60 1.62
C TYR A 5 -1.34 6.96 0.37
N SER A 6 -0.53 6.22 -0.38
CA SER A 6 -0.98 5.40 -1.50
C SER A 6 -0.64 3.94 -1.24
N VAL A 7 -1.49 3.06 -1.78
CA VAL A 7 -1.30 1.62 -1.69
C VAL A 7 -1.76 0.98 -2.99
N ALA A 8 -0.98 0.04 -3.51
CA ALA A 8 -1.24 -0.65 -4.78
C ALA A 8 -0.80 -2.11 -4.72
N LEU A 9 -1.39 -2.96 -5.55
CA LEU A 9 -0.88 -4.30 -5.81
C LEU A 9 0.28 -4.23 -6.79
N ALA A 10 1.24 -5.12 -6.61
CA ALA A 10 2.33 -5.36 -7.54
C ALA A 10 2.50 -6.86 -7.78
N ARG A 11 3.05 -7.21 -8.94
CA ARG A 11 3.54 -8.56 -9.24
C ARG A 11 5.05 -8.49 -9.40
N SER A 12 5.77 -9.44 -8.79
CA SER A 12 7.21 -9.59 -9.00
C SER A 12 7.47 -10.31 -10.33
N LEU A 13 8.72 -10.23 -10.82
CA LEU A 13 9.16 -10.97 -12.01
C LEU A 13 9.11 -12.49 -11.80
N TRP A 14 9.07 -12.95 -10.55
CA TRP A 14 9.03 -14.36 -10.16
C TRP A 14 7.61 -14.85 -9.82
N GLY A 15 6.59 -14.05 -10.13
CA GLY A 15 5.18 -14.43 -9.92
C GLY A 15 4.64 -14.17 -8.52
N GLU A 16 5.45 -13.61 -7.61
CA GLU A 16 5.00 -13.25 -6.27
C GLU A 16 4.06 -12.04 -6.33
N CYS A 17 3.16 -11.93 -5.37
CA CYS A 17 2.24 -10.80 -5.26
C CYS A 17 2.62 -9.93 -4.08
N GLY A 18 2.63 -8.62 -4.28
CA GLY A 18 3.05 -7.66 -3.27
C GLY A 18 2.06 -6.54 -3.10
N VAL A 19 2.09 -5.93 -1.92
CA VAL A 19 1.40 -4.66 -1.64
C VAL A 19 2.45 -3.58 -1.50
N VAL A 20 2.46 -2.63 -2.44
CA VAL A 20 3.31 -1.45 -2.40
C VAL A 20 2.61 -0.38 -1.59
N ARG A 21 3.29 0.14 -0.58
CA ARG A 21 2.86 1.22 0.29
C ARG A 21 3.78 2.42 0.05
N HIS A 22 3.22 3.61 -0.13
CA HIS A 22 3.98 4.85 -0.24
C HIS A 22 3.34 5.94 0.60
N TRP A 23 4.13 6.60 1.44
CA TRP A 23 3.62 7.58 2.40
C TRP A 23 4.63 8.67 2.67
N GLY A 24 4.15 9.84 3.05
CA GLY A 24 5.02 10.96 3.32
C GLY A 24 4.27 12.25 3.55
N ARG A 25 5.04 13.35 3.51
CA ARG A 25 4.48 14.70 3.45
C ARG A 25 4.33 15.08 1.99
N ILE A 26 3.28 15.81 1.65
CA ILE A 26 3.10 16.32 0.28
C ILE A 26 4.26 17.24 -0.06
N GLY A 27 4.83 17.08 -1.26
CA GLY A 27 6.02 17.81 -1.70
C GLY A 27 7.35 17.16 -1.32
N THR A 28 7.34 15.96 -0.72
CA THR A 28 8.56 15.17 -0.47
C THR A 28 8.48 13.80 -1.13
N PRO A 29 9.64 13.14 -1.39
CA PRO A 29 9.65 11.78 -1.94
C PRO A 29 8.94 10.75 -1.06
N GLY A 30 8.83 11.01 0.24
CA GLY A 30 8.23 10.08 1.20
C GLY A 30 9.06 8.80 1.40
N GLN A 31 8.39 7.75 1.84
CA GLN A 31 8.94 6.42 2.07
C GLN A 31 8.10 5.39 1.32
N ARG A 32 8.76 4.41 0.72
CA ARG A 32 8.13 3.31 0.00
C ARG A 32 8.53 1.98 0.63
N ARG A 33 7.57 1.07 0.75
CA ARG A 33 7.80 -0.31 1.18
C ARG A 33 6.89 -1.25 0.42
N THR A 34 7.44 -2.39 0.02
CA THR A 34 6.67 -3.50 -0.54
C THR A 34 6.63 -4.61 0.50
N ASP A 35 5.44 -5.16 0.75
CA ASP A 35 5.30 -6.41 1.50
C ASP A 35 4.87 -7.49 0.51
N TRP A 36 5.62 -8.60 0.46
CA TRP A 36 5.38 -9.72 -0.44
C TRP A 36 4.53 -10.79 0.23
N TYR A 37 3.77 -11.51 -0.58
CA TYR A 37 2.83 -12.55 -0.19
C TYR A 37 2.90 -13.71 -1.17
N ASP A 38 2.64 -14.91 -0.66
CA ASP A 38 2.73 -16.16 -1.45
C ASP A 38 1.63 -16.26 -2.52
N GLY A 39 0.51 -15.54 -2.35
CA GLY A 39 -0.61 -15.55 -3.28
C GLY A 39 -1.30 -14.20 -3.49
N VAL A 40 -1.93 -14.06 -4.67
CA VAL A 40 -2.80 -12.90 -5.00
C VAL A 40 -3.88 -12.69 -3.93
N PRO A 41 -4.61 -13.73 -3.46
CA PRO A 41 -5.68 -13.51 -2.48
C PRO A 41 -5.17 -12.94 -1.15
N ASP A 42 -3.95 -13.28 -0.76
CA ASP A 42 -3.34 -12.80 0.49
C ASP A 42 -2.96 -11.32 0.37
N ALA A 43 -2.35 -10.94 -0.75
CA ALA A 43 -2.04 -9.56 -1.08
C ALA A 43 -3.31 -8.68 -1.15
N GLU A 44 -4.39 -9.18 -1.75
CA GLU A 44 -5.68 -8.48 -1.82
C GLU A 44 -6.32 -8.29 -0.43
N ARG A 45 -6.29 -9.32 0.43
CA ARG A 45 -6.77 -9.21 1.83
C ARG A 45 -5.96 -8.19 2.62
N ALA A 46 -4.64 -8.18 2.45
CA ALA A 46 -3.75 -7.21 3.09
C ALA A 46 -4.03 -5.77 2.59
N LEU A 47 -4.16 -5.59 1.27
CA LEU A 47 -4.53 -4.32 0.65
C LEU A 47 -5.85 -3.79 1.22
N GLY A 48 -6.89 -4.62 1.22
CA GLY A 48 -8.21 -4.24 1.74
C GLY A 48 -8.16 -3.85 3.21
N SER A 49 -7.37 -4.55 4.02
CA SER A 49 -7.18 -4.23 5.45
C SER A 49 -6.46 -2.90 5.65
N LEU A 50 -5.41 -2.62 4.86
CA LEU A 50 -4.71 -1.33 4.86
C LEU A 50 -5.63 -0.19 4.45
N LEU A 51 -6.39 -0.36 3.35
CA LEU A 51 -7.35 0.63 2.88
C LEU A 51 -8.39 0.95 3.95
N ARG A 52 -9.01 -0.05 4.57
CA ARG A 52 -9.96 0.16 5.68
C ARG A 52 -9.33 0.91 6.85
N ALA A 53 -8.12 0.53 7.26
CA ALA A 53 -7.42 1.18 8.36
C ALA A 53 -7.07 2.65 8.05
N LYS A 54 -6.63 2.95 6.82
CA LYS A 54 -6.26 4.31 6.42
C LYS A 54 -7.48 5.19 6.16
N ARG A 55 -8.57 4.63 5.65
CA ARG A 55 -9.88 5.31 5.57
C ARG A 55 -10.38 5.75 6.94
N ARG A 56 -10.29 4.88 7.96
CA ARG A 56 -10.60 5.24 9.36
C ARG A 56 -9.72 6.37 9.91
N ARG A 57 -8.51 6.55 9.35
CA ARG A 57 -7.60 7.65 9.70
C ARG A 57 -7.85 8.93 8.88
N GLY A 58 -8.89 8.96 8.05
CA GLY A 58 -9.28 10.13 7.25
C GLY A 58 -8.62 10.21 5.87
N TYR A 59 -7.82 9.21 5.46
CA TYR A 59 -7.36 9.13 4.07
C TYR A 59 -8.50 8.75 3.14
N ARG A 60 -8.57 9.36 1.97
CA ARG A 60 -9.61 9.13 0.95
C ARG A 60 -8.94 8.83 -0.39
N ALA A 61 -9.65 8.10 -1.24
CA ALA A 61 -9.23 7.85 -2.62
C ALA A 61 -9.53 9.09 -3.47
#